data_AF-A0AAP9KCA2-F1
#
_entry.id   AF-A0AAP9KCA2-F1
#
_cell.length_a   1.000
_cell.length_b   1.000
_cell.length_c   1.000
_cell.angle_alpha   90.00
_cell.angle_beta   90.00
_cell.angle_gamma   90.00
#
_symmetry.space_group_name_H-M   'P 1'
#
loop_
_entity.id
_entity.type
_entity.pdbx_description
1 polymer ?
#
loop_
_entity_poly.entity_id
_entity_poly.type
_entity_poly.pdbx_seq_one_letter_code
_entity_poly.pdbx_strand_id
1 'polypeptide(L)'
;MQITSWIQLCLRELEGAPIKEHSDIEASFAESERFSKWKTSKREIRLEEVSDRCWIKSCTGGYITEVHLHADGSLDEYTLFGRLHTKGHWELEAGVLHITIYKGENTYELSVVGNREPSIHSAIEYKNGEVHSYLKLTPISQ
;
A
#
# COMPACT_ATOMS: atom_id res chain seq x y z
N MET A 1 11.09 -9.98 0.13
CA MET A 1 10.81 -8.58 0.53
C MET A 1 9.37 -8.34 1.00
N GLN A 2 8.38 -9.17 0.63
CA GLN A 2 6.96 -9.00 1.01
C GLN A 2 6.65 -9.17 2.51
N ILE A 3 7.27 -10.14 3.21
CA ILE A 3 6.95 -10.42 4.62
C ILE A 3 7.34 -9.25 5.54
N THR A 4 8.41 -8.53 5.20
CA THR A 4 8.97 -7.47 6.06
C THR A 4 8.14 -6.19 6.02
N SER A 5 7.52 -5.82 4.89
CA SER A 5 6.62 -4.66 4.81
C SER A 5 5.32 -4.88 5.59
N TRP A 6 4.84 -6.12 5.66
CA TRP A 6 3.65 -6.49 6.43
C TRP A 6 3.87 -6.34 7.94
N ILE A 7 5.07 -6.66 8.43
CA ILE A 7 5.40 -6.47 9.83
C ILE A 7 5.46 -4.98 10.19
N GLN A 8 6.09 -4.15 9.34
CA GLN A 8 6.07 -2.70 9.51
C GLN A 8 4.65 -2.14 9.53
N LEU A 9 3.79 -2.59 8.59
CA LEU A 9 2.39 -2.20 8.54
C LEU A 9 1.64 -2.60 9.81
N CYS A 10 1.83 -3.84 10.26
CA CYS A 10 1.22 -4.34 11.50
C CYS A 10 1.62 -3.49 12.70
N LEU A 11 2.92 -3.24 12.89
CA LEU A 11 3.43 -2.41 13.97
C LEU A 11 2.90 -0.98 13.88
N ARG A 12 2.86 -0.39 12.68
CA ARG A 12 2.31 0.95 12.46
C ARG A 12 0.84 1.07 12.84
N GLU A 13 0.05 0.04 12.57
CA GLU A 13 -1.38 -0.01 12.92
C GLU A 13 -1.62 -0.30 14.41
N LEU A 14 -0.78 -1.12 15.05
CA LEU A 14 -0.93 -1.49 16.46
C LEU A 14 -0.32 -0.47 17.44
N GLU A 15 0.82 0.13 17.08
CA GLU A 15 1.64 0.95 17.99
C GLU A 15 1.58 2.44 17.65
N GLY A 16 1.08 2.82 16.47
CA GLY A 16 1.03 4.20 16.05
C GLY A 16 2.33 4.66 15.37
N ALA A 17 2.60 5.97 15.41
CA ALA A 17 3.73 6.56 14.72
C ALA A 17 4.99 6.53 15.61
N PRO A 18 6.21 6.47 15.06
CA PRO A 18 6.55 6.41 13.62
C PRO A 18 6.47 5.00 13.02
N ILE A 19 6.68 4.88 11.70
CA ILE A 19 6.92 3.58 11.06
C ILE A 19 8.32 3.12 11.49
N LYS A 20 8.47 1.87 11.95
CA LYS A 20 9.78 1.33 12.34
C LYS A 20 10.60 0.97 11.11
N GLU A 21 11.91 1.22 11.17
CA GLU A 21 12.84 0.74 10.16
C GLU A 21 12.99 -0.78 10.23
N HIS A 22 13.42 -1.40 9.12
CA HIS A 22 13.64 -2.84 9.09
C HIS A 22 14.68 -3.31 10.12
N SER A 23 15.71 -2.50 10.38
CA SER A 23 16.75 -2.79 11.37
C SER A 23 16.22 -2.88 12.80
N ASP A 24 15.08 -2.23 13.07
CA ASP A 24 14.53 -2.06 14.42
C ASP A 24 13.43 -3.09 14.74
N ILE A 25 13.19 -4.02 13.81
CA ILE A 25 12.16 -5.05 13.93
C ILE A 25 12.81 -6.37 14.32
N GLU A 26 12.39 -6.89 15.47
CA GLU A 26 12.77 -8.22 15.90
C GLU A 26 12.26 -9.28 14.91
N ALA A 27 13.16 -10.13 14.40
CA ALA A 27 12.82 -11.18 13.45
C ALA A 27 11.74 -12.15 13.98
N SER A 28 11.71 -12.36 15.30
CA SER A 28 10.71 -13.18 16.00
C SER A 28 9.29 -12.61 15.95
N PHE A 29 9.10 -11.33 15.61
CA PHE A 29 7.77 -10.72 15.57
C PHE A 29 6.85 -11.40 14.54
N ALA A 30 7.43 -11.96 13.47
CA ALA A 30 6.70 -12.71 12.44
C ALA A 30 5.97 -13.96 12.98
N GLU A 31 6.42 -14.49 14.11
CA GLU A 31 5.84 -15.67 14.78
C GLU A 31 4.94 -15.27 15.96
N SER A 32 4.83 -13.96 16.24
CA SER A 32 4.06 -13.48 17.39
C SER A 32 2.55 -13.69 17.21
N GLU A 33 1.88 -13.89 18.35
CA GLU A 33 0.41 -13.92 18.40
C GLU A 33 -0.20 -12.59 17.93
N ARG A 34 0.48 -11.46 18.22
CA ARG A 34 0.07 -10.12 17.79
C ARG A 34 -0.01 -10.03 16.26
N PHE A 35 1.03 -10.47 15.56
CA PHE A 35 1.03 -10.47 14.10
C PHE A 35 0.01 -11.45 13.51
N SER A 36 -0.14 -12.62 14.11
CA SER A 36 -1.14 -13.61 13.70
C SER A 36 -2.57 -13.08 13.84
N LYS A 37 -2.92 -12.45 14.97
CA LYS A 37 -4.21 -11.78 15.18
C LYS A 37 -4.42 -10.61 14.22
N TRP A 38 -3.37 -9.83 13.93
CA TRP A 38 -3.47 -8.75 12.97
C TRP A 38 -3.79 -9.28 11.56
N LYS A 39 -3.16 -10.38 11.13
CA LYS A 39 -3.44 -11.00 9.81
C LYS A 39 -4.90 -11.43 9.67
N THR A 40 -5.58 -11.85 10.75
CA THR A 40 -7.00 -12.23 10.65
C THR A 40 -7.93 -11.05 10.34
N SER A 41 -7.48 -9.81 10.59
CA SER A 41 -8.19 -8.58 10.16
C SER A 41 -8.04 -8.27 8.67
N LYS A 42 -7.12 -8.97 7.98
CA LYS A 42 -6.80 -8.75 6.57
C LYS A 42 -7.55 -9.69 5.66
N ARG A 43 -7.61 -9.33 4.39
CA ARG A 43 -8.18 -10.12 3.31
C ARG A 43 -7.31 -10.01 2.06
N GLU A 44 -7.47 -10.99 1.19
CA GLU A 44 -6.96 -10.92 -0.16
C GLU A 44 -7.72 -9.85 -0.96
N ILE A 45 -6.96 -9.06 -1.71
CA ILE A 45 -7.47 -8.19 -2.77
C ILE A 45 -7.67 -9.07 -4.01
N ARG A 46 -8.82 -8.94 -4.66
CA ARG A 46 -9.15 -9.70 -5.86
C ARG A 46 -8.92 -8.90 -7.13
N LEU A 47 -8.64 -9.60 -8.23
CA LEU A 47 -8.37 -8.96 -9.52
C LEU A 47 -9.54 -8.09 -10.01
N GLU A 48 -10.78 -8.51 -9.76
CA GLU A 48 -12.00 -7.77 -10.12
C GLU A 48 -12.13 -6.39 -9.43
N GLU A 49 -11.41 -6.20 -8.32
CA GLU A 49 -11.35 -4.96 -7.54
C GLU A 49 -10.24 -4.02 -8.04
N VAL A 50 -9.32 -4.53 -8.86
CA VAL A 50 -8.08 -3.85 -9.27
C VAL A 50 -8.09 -3.56 -10.78
N SER A 51 -8.29 -4.59 -11.60
CA SER A 51 -8.18 -4.48 -13.06
C SER A 51 -9.24 -3.55 -13.64
N ASP A 52 -8.78 -2.53 -14.37
CA ASP A 52 -9.61 -1.50 -14.98
C ASP A 52 -10.47 -0.73 -13.96
N ARG A 53 -9.91 -0.54 -12.75
CA ARG A 53 -10.55 0.18 -11.63
C ARG A 53 -9.77 1.42 -11.24
N CYS A 54 -10.47 2.34 -10.58
CA CYS A 54 -9.89 3.55 -10.02
C CYS A 54 -9.97 3.51 -8.49
N TRP A 55 -8.87 3.87 -7.84
CA TRP A 55 -8.73 3.88 -6.39
C TRP A 55 -8.33 5.28 -5.92
N ILE A 56 -8.72 5.65 -4.70
CA ILE A 56 -8.15 6.80 -3.99
C ILE A 56 -7.00 6.32 -3.12
N LYS A 57 -5.87 7.03 -3.17
CA LYS A 57 -4.72 6.86 -2.27
C LYS A 57 -4.52 8.13 -1.45
N SER A 58 -4.29 7.98 -0.16
CA SER A 58 -3.90 9.06 0.74
C SER A 58 -2.75 8.63 1.64
N CYS A 59 -1.89 9.58 2.02
CA CYS A 59 -0.74 9.33 2.89
C CYS A 59 -0.76 10.22 4.14
N THR A 60 0.07 9.91 5.13
CA THR A 60 0.18 10.72 6.36
C THR A 60 0.68 12.15 6.12
N GLY A 61 1.27 12.44 4.95
CA GLY A 61 1.63 13.78 4.50
C GLY A 61 0.48 14.61 3.94
N GLY A 62 -0.73 14.04 3.83
CA GLY A 62 -1.92 14.73 3.34
C GLY A 62 -2.04 14.81 1.81
N TYR A 63 -1.15 14.17 1.06
CA TYR A 63 -1.31 14.03 -0.38
C TYR A 63 -2.43 13.02 -0.68
N ILE A 64 -3.35 13.42 -1.55
CA ILE A 64 -4.46 12.58 -1.99
C ILE A 64 -4.41 12.47 -3.52
N THR A 65 -4.41 11.24 -4.02
CA THR A 65 -4.36 10.94 -5.45
C THR A 65 -5.49 9.98 -5.84
N GLU A 66 -5.90 10.05 -7.11
CA GLU A 66 -6.58 8.95 -7.78
C GLU A 66 -5.54 8.08 -8.50
N VAL A 67 -5.75 6.77 -8.51
CA VAL A 67 -4.88 5.78 -9.14
C VAL A 67 -5.74 4.92 -10.06
N HIS A 68 -5.47 4.99 -11.36
CA HIS A 68 -6.14 4.20 -12.40
C HIS A 68 -5.29 2.97 -12.68
N LEU A 69 -5.83 1.80 -12.37
CA LEU A 69 -5.14 0.51 -12.48
C LEU A 69 -5.62 -0.18 -13.76
N HIS A 70 -4.85 -0.05 -14.84
CA HIS A 70 -5.24 -0.53 -16.16
C HIS A 70 -5.10 -2.04 -16.28
N ALA A 71 -5.94 -2.68 -17.08
CA ALA A 71 -5.95 -4.15 -17.23
C ALA A 71 -4.63 -4.75 -17.77
N ASP A 72 -3.78 -3.94 -18.40
CA ASP A 72 -2.47 -4.36 -18.92
C ASP A 72 -1.35 -4.32 -17.87
N GLY A 73 -1.67 -3.97 -16.61
CA GLY A 73 -0.70 -3.86 -15.52
C GLY A 73 -0.02 -2.49 -15.43
N SER A 74 -0.33 -1.54 -16.33
CA SER A 74 0.11 -0.15 -16.17
C SER A 74 -0.82 0.61 -15.22
N LEU A 75 -0.34 1.74 -14.70
CA LEU A 75 -1.20 2.68 -13.97
C LEU A 75 -0.88 4.13 -14.31
N ASP A 76 -1.90 4.96 -14.16
CA ASP A 76 -1.78 6.41 -14.09
C ASP A 76 -2.23 6.90 -12.71
N GLU A 77 -1.48 7.83 -12.13
CA GLU A 77 -1.83 8.49 -10.88
C GLU A 77 -1.99 9.99 -11.09
N TYR A 78 -3.03 10.58 -10.49
CA TYR A 78 -3.25 12.03 -10.51
C TYR A 78 -3.49 12.55 -9.10
N THR A 79 -2.81 13.63 -8.72
CA THR A 79 -3.21 14.37 -7.51
C THR A 79 -4.63 14.90 -7.68
N LEU A 80 -5.47 14.77 -6.65
CA LEU A 80 -6.87 15.21 -6.74
C LEU A 80 -6.98 16.72 -7.00
N PHE A 81 -6.06 17.49 -6.43
CA PHE A 81 -5.91 18.92 -6.71
C PHE A 81 -4.73 19.15 -7.64
N GLY A 82 -4.87 20.05 -8.61
CA GLY A 82 -3.80 20.40 -9.56
C GLY A 82 -3.50 19.33 -10.63
N ARG A 83 -4.01 18.09 -10.47
CA ARG A 83 -3.95 17.03 -11.49
C ARG A 83 -2.53 16.69 -11.95
N LEU A 84 -1.55 16.76 -11.04
CA LEU A 84 -0.19 16.34 -11.34
C LEU A 84 -0.20 14.85 -11.69
N HIS A 85 0.34 14.52 -12.86
CA HIS A 85 0.32 13.18 -13.42
C HIS A 85 1.62 12.43 -13.15
N THR A 86 1.50 11.18 -12.72
CA THR A 86 2.58 10.20 -12.56
C THR A 86 2.16 8.87 -13.18
N LYS A 87 3.14 8.04 -13.54
CA LYS A 87 2.91 6.73 -14.19
C LYS A 87 3.57 5.63 -13.40
N GLY A 88 3.12 4.41 -13.61
CA GLY A 88 3.64 3.26 -12.89
C GLY A 88 3.18 1.93 -13.45
N HIS A 89 3.38 0.89 -12.65
CA HIS A 89 2.88 -0.46 -12.91
C HIS A 89 2.30 -1.05 -11.63
N TRP A 90 1.41 -2.02 -11.80
CA TRP A 90 0.87 -2.80 -10.71
C TRP A 90 0.89 -4.28 -11.03
N GLU A 91 0.96 -5.08 -9.97
CA GLU A 91 0.85 -6.54 -10.02
C GLU A 91 0.04 -7.02 -8.82
N LEU A 92 -0.81 -8.02 -9.04
CA LEU A 92 -1.55 -8.67 -7.96
C LEU A 92 -0.99 -10.08 -7.74
N GLU A 93 -0.26 -10.27 -6.65
CA GLU A 93 0.36 -11.55 -6.30
C GLU A 93 -0.17 -12.00 -4.93
N ALA A 94 -0.67 -13.24 -4.85
CA ALA A 94 -1.16 -13.85 -3.60
C ALA A 94 -2.12 -12.95 -2.77
N GLY A 95 -3.00 -12.20 -3.46
CA GLY A 95 -3.97 -11.31 -2.82
C GLY A 95 -3.41 -9.98 -2.32
N VAL A 96 -2.17 -9.64 -2.71
CA VAL A 96 -1.47 -8.39 -2.35
C VAL A 96 -1.27 -7.56 -3.61
N LEU A 97 -1.71 -6.31 -3.60
CA LEU A 97 -1.54 -5.41 -4.73
C LEU A 97 -0.21 -4.66 -4.60
N HIS A 98 0.73 -4.98 -5.46
CA HIS A 98 2.01 -4.30 -5.59
C HIS A 98 1.88 -3.15 -6.58
N ILE A 99 2.36 -1.98 -6.20
CA ILE A 99 2.34 -0.77 -7.03
C ILE A 99 3.73 -0.14 -7.02
N THR A 100 4.20 0.23 -8.21
CA THR A 100 5.39 1.05 -8.41
C THR A 100 5.02 2.31 -9.17
N ILE A 101 5.42 3.49 -8.70
CA ILE A 101 5.13 4.80 -9.31
C ILE A 101 6.43 5.56 -9.54
N TYR A 102 6.57 6.17 -10.72
CA TYR A 102 7.74 6.95 -11.12
C TYR A 102 7.42 8.45 -11.12
N LYS A 103 8.26 9.24 -10.45
CA LYS A 103 8.14 10.70 -10.37
C LYS A 103 9.52 11.38 -10.42
N GLY A 104 9.90 11.83 -11.61
CA GLY A 104 11.25 12.34 -11.86
C GLY A 104 12.26 11.23 -11.59
N GLU A 105 13.24 11.50 -10.73
CA GLU A 105 14.26 10.51 -10.31
C GLU A 105 13.79 9.60 -9.17
N ASN A 106 12.58 9.80 -8.65
CA ASN A 106 12.08 9.02 -7.53
C ASN A 106 11.22 7.85 -7.99
N THR A 107 11.44 6.70 -7.38
CA THR A 107 10.59 5.51 -7.48
C THR A 107 9.89 5.29 -6.15
N TYR A 108 8.58 5.14 -6.20
CA TYR A 108 7.74 4.85 -5.04
C TYR A 108 7.21 3.44 -5.16
N GLU A 109 7.37 2.65 -4.11
CA GLU A 109 6.95 1.25 -4.08
C GLU A 109 6.05 1.00 -2.87
N LEU A 110 4.96 0.27 -3.07
CA LEU A 110 4.06 -0.10 -1.99
C LEU A 110 3.44 -1.48 -2.24
N SER A 111 3.15 -2.18 -1.14
CA SER A 111 2.40 -3.44 -1.14
C SER A 111 1.13 -3.25 -0.34
N VAL A 112 -0.01 -3.20 -1.03
CA VAL A 112 -1.30 -2.94 -0.42
C VAL A 112 -1.89 -4.22 0.15
N VAL A 113 -2.21 -4.16 1.44
CA VAL A 113 -2.86 -5.23 2.18
C VAL A 113 -4.34 -4.90 2.35
N GLY A 114 -5.19 -5.81 1.89
CA GLY A 114 -6.64 -5.69 2.02
C GLY A 114 -7.09 -5.73 3.48
N ASN A 115 -7.95 -4.79 3.86
CA ASN A 115 -8.66 -4.81 5.15
C ASN A 115 -10.05 -5.41 4.97
N ARG A 116 -10.51 -6.21 5.95
CA ARG A 116 -11.85 -6.82 5.91
C ARG A 116 -12.96 -5.81 6.12
N GLU A 117 -12.82 -4.92 7.09
CA GLU A 117 -13.81 -3.90 7.42
C GLU A 117 -13.13 -2.71 8.15
N PRO A 118 -13.35 -1.46 7.70
CA PRO A 118 -13.94 -1.07 6.42
C PRO A 118 -13.04 -1.46 5.23
N SER A 119 -13.58 -1.39 4.00
CA SER A 119 -12.82 -1.65 2.76
C SER A 119 -11.81 -0.53 2.41
N ILE A 120 -11.16 0.03 3.43
CA ILE A 120 -10.07 0.99 3.32
C ILE A 120 -8.77 0.23 3.62
N HIS A 121 -8.03 -0.09 2.58
CA HIS A 121 -6.80 -0.87 2.57
C HIS A 121 -5.60 -0.05 3.02
N SER A 122 -4.47 -0.70 3.25
CA SER A 122 -3.30 -0.04 3.85
C SER A 122 -1.99 -0.57 3.31
N ALA A 123 -0.98 0.30 3.28
CA ALA A 123 0.36 -0.03 2.81
C ALA A 123 1.41 0.83 3.52
N ILE A 124 2.66 0.37 3.47
CA ILE A 124 3.83 1.22 3.66
C ILE A 124 4.35 1.59 2.27
N GLU A 125 4.58 2.87 2.04
CA GLU A 125 5.22 3.40 0.84
C GLU A 125 6.71 3.55 1.12
N TYR A 126 7.54 3.10 0.18
CA TYR A 126 8.96 3.33 0.16
C TYR A 126 9.28 4.29 -0.97
N LYS A 127 10.24 5.18 -0.75
CA LYS A 127 10.76 6.09 -1.77
C LYS A 127 12.23 5.77 -1.96
N ASN A 128 12.60 5.31 -3.15
CA ASN A 128 13.96 4.89 -3.49
C ASN A 128 14.52 3.84 -2.50
N GLY A 129 13.67 2.91 -2.05
CA GLY A 129 14.03 1.86 -1.08
C GLY A 129 13.97 2.26 0.40
N GLU A 130 13.75 3.53 0.72
CA GLU A 130 13.65 4.01 2.11
C GLU A 130 12.20 4.16 2.55
N VAL A 131 11.89 3.88 3.82
CA VAL A 131 10.54 4.06 4.38
C VAL A 131 10.09 5.51 4.20
N HIS A 132 8.93 5.71 3.56
CA HIS A 132 8.46 7.04 3.22
C HIS A 132 7.15 7.42 3.91
N SER A 133 6.11 6.59 3.79
CA SER A 133 4.79 6.96 4.30
C SER A 133 3.90 5.77 4.66
N TYR A 134 2.91 6.03 5.50
CA TYR A 134 1.80 5.12 5.74
C TYR A 134 0.61 5.55 4.90
N LEU A 135 0.06 4.59 4.15
CA LEU A 135 -0.98 4.84 3.17
C LEU A 135 -2.32 4.25 3.58
N LYS A 136 -3.39 4.94 3.20
CA LYS A 136 -4.75 4.42 3.12
C LYS A 136 -5.23 4.47 1.68
N LEU A 137 -5.82 3.36 1.22
CA LEU A 137 -6.33 3.26 -0.15
C LEU A 137 -7.74 2.67 -0.15
N THR A 138 -8.60 3.11 -1.06
CA THR A 138 -9.94 2.52 -1.24
C THR A 138 -10.33 2.53 -2.71
N PRO A 139 -10.97 1.47 -3.22
CA PRO A 139 -11.62 1.53 -4.53
C PRO A 139 -12.68 2.63 -4.56
N ILE A 140 -12.85 3.28 -5.71
CA ILE A 140 -14.00 4.12 -5.99
C ILE A 140 -15.13 3.20 -6.48
N SER A 141 -16.26 3.18 -5.78
CA SER A 141 -17.44 2.46 -6.25
C SER A 141 -17.91 3.06 -7.58
N GLN A 142 -18.06 2.21 -8.59
CA GLN A 142 -18.75 2.55 -9.84
C GLN A 142 -20.23 2.18 -9.75
#